data_AF-A0A0F9DMC6-F1
#
_entry.id   AF-A0A0F9DMC6-F1
#
_cell.length_a   1.000
_cell.length_b   1.000
_cell.length_c   1.000
_cell.angle_alpha   90.00
_cell.angle_beta   90.00
_cell.angle_gamma   90.00
#
_symmetry.space_group_name_H-M   'P 1'
#
loop_
_entity.id
_entity.type
_entity.pdbx_description
1 polymer ?
#
loop_
_entity_poly.entity_id
_entity_poly.type
_entity_poly.pdbx_seq_one_letter_code
_entity_poly.pdbx_strand_id
1 'polypeptide(L)'
;MNIEEKLDKIFDSSLWDRVHQRCLGCGIRTYLCSTCHCFALLDEKNNSGVQRVRSWDSCMFPEFTVEASGHNPRISNRERMRQRVMHKFNYFVKRFGQTACVGCGRCIQNCPVNIDIREIIEEIKNE
;
A
#
# COMPACT_ATOMS: atom_id res chain seq x y z
N MET A 1 19.88 8.63 -9.96
CA MET A 1 19.63 7.44 -9.11
C MET A 1 18.29 6.86 -9.49
N ASN A 2 18.16 5.54 -9.59
CA ASN A 2 16.87 4.92 -9.90
C ASN A 2 15.94 5.09 -8.68
N ILE A 3 14.62 5.19 -8.92
CA ILE A 3 13.63 5.38 -7.84
C ILE A 3 13.68 4.24 -6.83
N GLU A 4 13.93 3.03 -7.30
CA GLU A 4 14.10 1.83 -6.48
C GLU A 4 15.24 2.01 -5.45
N GLU A 5 16.43 2.41 -5.91
CA GLU A 5 17.61 2.61 -5.05
C GLU A 5 17.41 3.76 -4.06
N LYS A 6 16.68 4.82 -4.47
CA LYS A 6 16.32 5.92 -3.57
C LYS A 6 15.46 5.42 -2.43
N LEU A 7 14.43 4.63 -2.76
CA LEU A 7 13.46 4.06 -1.82
C LEU A 7 14.11 3.19 -0.74
N ASP A 8 15.19 2.46 -1.07
CA ASP A 8 15.96 1.71 -0.07
C ASP A 8 16.62 2.62 0.98
N LYS A 9 17.14 3.77 0.54
CA LYS A 9 17.87 4.71 1.41
C LYS A 9 16.96 5.57 2.29
N ILE A 10 15.70 5.76 1.87
CA ILE A 10 14.75 6.62 2.58
C ILE A 10 13.71 5.85 3.38
N PHE A 11 13.93 4.56 3.67
CA PHE A 11 12.94 3.71 4.35
C PHE A 11 12.45 4.30 5.68
N ASP A 12 13.35 4.90 6.44
CA ASP A 12 13.07 5.54 7.73
C ASP A 12 13.02 7.08 7.67
N SER A 13 13.02 7.67 6.47
CA SER A 13 12.97 9.13 6.30
C SER A 13 11.70 9.74 6.91
N SER A 14 11.85 10.96 7.45
CA SER A 14 10.74 11.82 7.87
C SER A 14 9.83 12.28 6.72
N LEU A 15 10.22 12.07 5.46
CA LEU A 15 9.37 12.28 4.29
C LEU A 15 8.02 11.56 4.44
N TRP A 16 8.04 10.33 4.96
CA TRP A 16 6.82 9.55 5.15
C TRP A 16 5.86 10.23 6.12
N ASP A 17 6.38 10.95 7.12
CA ASP A 17 5.59 11.73 8.07
C ASP A 17 4.83 12.86 7.40
N ARG A 18 5.34 13.44 6.31
CA ARG A 18 4.66 14.46 5.50
C ARG A 18 3.69 13.86 4.51
N VAL A 19 4.13 12.84 3.75
CA VAL A 19 3.36 12.26 2.64
C VAL A 19 2.06 11.60 3.12
N HIS A 20 2.05 11.01 4.32
CA HIS A 20 0.88 10.31 4.82
C HIS A 20 -0.17 11.22 5.50
N GLN A 21 0.16 12.47 5.88
CA GLN A 21 -0.68 13.27 6.80
C GLN A 21 -2.11 13.45 6.32
N ARG A 22 -2.29 13.68 5.02
CA ARG A 22 -3.61 13.88 4.42
C ARG A 22 -4.41 12.58 4.31
N CYS A 23 -3.78 11.43 4.49
CA CYS A 23 -4.38 10.13 4.18
C CYS A 23 -5.40 9.70 5.22
N LEU A 24 -6.66 9.54 4.79
CA LEU A 24 -7.76 9.05 5.62
C LEU A 24 -7.73 7.53 5.87
N GLY A 25 -6.85 6.78 5.22
CA GLY A 25 -6.84 5.31 5.32
C GLY A 25 -8.03 4.60 4.66
N CYS A 26 -8.84 5.28 3.84
CA CYS A 26 -10.10 4.75 3.28
C CYS A 26 -9.97 3.57 2.29
N GLY A 27 -8.76 3.16 1.87
CA GLY A 27 -8.56 2.00 1.01
C GLY A 27 -8.99 2.15 -0.47
N ILE A 28 -9.67 3.22 -0.88
CA ILE A 28 -10.20 3.41 -2.25
C ILE A 28 -9.18 3.15 -3.37
N ARG A 29 -7.91 3.51 -3.13
CA ARG A 29 -6.84 3.37 -4.11
C ARG A 29 -6.38 1.92 -4.29
N THR A 30 -6.69 1.02 -3.36
CA THR A 30 -6.44 -0.41 -3.52
C THR A 30 -7.52 -1.00 -4.42
N TYR A 31 -8.80 -0.76 -4.12
CA TYR A 31 -9.93 -1.31 -4.86
C TYR A 31 -10.00 -0.87 -6.33
N LEU A 32 -9.53 0.33 -6.67
CA LEU A 32 -9.57 0.85 -8.05
C LEU A 32 -8.30 0.58 -8.87
N CYS A 33 -7.22 0.12 -8.24
CA CYS A 33 -5.93 -0.02 -8.91
C CYS A 33 -5.80 -1.39 -9.56
N SER A 34 -5.59 -1.42 -10.88
CA SER A 34 -5.49 -2.66 -11.66
C SER A 34 -4.27 -3.54 -11.33
N THR A 35 -3.29 -3.00 -10.59
CA THR A 35 -2.11 -3.76 -10.15
C THR A 35 -2.18 -4.17 -8.68
N CYS A 36 -3.25 -3.81 -7.96
CA CYS A 36 -3.46 -4.23 -6.58
C CYS A 36 -4.10 -5.62 -6.55
N HIS A 37 -3.54 -6.49 -5.70
CA HIS A 37 -3.94 -7.90 -5.58
C HIS A 37 -3.93 -8.35 -4.11
N CYS A 38 -4.23 -7.44 -3.19
CA CYS A 38 -4.33 -7.73 -1.77
C CYS A 38 -5.64 -8.47 -1.48
N PHE A 39 -5.57 -9.53 -0.68
CA PHE A 39 -6.73 -10.32 -0.27
C PHE A 39 -6.53 -10.87 1.14
N ALA A 40 -7.65 -11.11 1.83
CA ALA A 40 -7.69 -11.84 3.08
C ALA A 40 -8.18 -13.27 2.83
N LEU A 41 -7.67 -14.21 3.62
CA LEU A 41 -8.23 -15.57 3.74
C LEU A 41 -8.98 -15.64 5.06
N LEU A 42 -10.25 -16.00 4.99
CA LEU A 42 -11.15 -16.08 6.14
C LEU A 42 -11.74 -17.49 6.20
N ASP A 43 -11.88 -18.03 7.40
CA ASP A 43 -12.61 -19.27 7.63
C ASP A 43 -14.01 -18.92 8.14
N GLU A 44 -15.03 -19.13 7.30
CA GLU A 44 -16.43 -18.86 7.62
C GLU A 44 -17.13 -20.16 8.01
N LYS A 45 -17.85 -20.13 9.13
CA LYS A 45 -18.70 -21.24 9.56
C LYS A 45 -20.12 -21.04 9.04
N ASN A 46 -20.67 -22.05 8.39
CA ASN A 46 -22.08 -22.12 8.00
C ASN A 46 -22.72 -23.42 8.53
N ASN A 47 -24.00 -23.64 8.22
CA ASN A 47 -24.73 -24.83 8.67
C ASN A 47 -24.16 -26.16 8.11
N SER A 48 -23.35 -26.09 7.05
CA SER A 48 -22.75 -27.24 6.37
C SER A 48 -21.29 -27.50 6.78
N GLY A 49 -20.69 -26.67 7.66
CA GLY A 49 -19.32 -26.81 8.12
C GLY A 49 -18.53 -25.51 8.09
N VAL A 50 -17.21 -25.62 7.91
CA VAL A 50 -16.30 -24.46 7.76
C VAL A 50 -15.82 -24.40 6.33
N GLN A 51 -15.92 -23.23 5.71
CA GLN A 51 -15.40 -22.94 4.37
C GLN A 51 -14.29 -21.89 4.46
N ARG A 52 -13.24 -22.07 3.67
CA ARG A 52 -12.19 -21.05 3.50
C ARG A 52 -12.52 -20.17 2.32
N VAL A 53 -12.73 -18.88 2.56
CA VAL A 53 -13.06 -17.88 1.53
C VAL A 53 -11.92 -16.90 1.33
N ARG A 54 -11.81 -16.40 0.09
CA ARG A 54 -10.91 -15.30 -0.26
C ARG A 54 -11.75 -14.03 -0.44
N SER A 55 -11.45 -13.00 0.34
CA SER A 55 -12.09 -11.69 0.22
C SER A 55 -11.09 -10.62 -0.20
N TRP A 56 -11.56 -9.57 -0.88
CA TRP A 56 -10.72 -8.43 -1.21
C TRP A 56 -10.30 -7.69 0.06
N ASP A 57 -9.02 -7.36 0.14
CA ASP A 57 -8.46 -6.64 1.29
C ASP A 57 -7.42 -5.61 0.80
N SER A 58 -6.82 -4.86 1.73
CA SER A 58 -5.92 -3.77 1.42
C SER A 58 -4.73 -3.75 2.37
N CYS A 59 -3.52 -3.70 1.79
CA CYS A 59 -2.30 -3.49 2.56
C CYS A 59 -2.24 -2.14 3.31
N MET A 60 -3.23 -1.27 3.10
CA MET A 60 -3.44 0.00 3.78
C MET A 60 -4.33 -0.11 5.02
N PHE A 61 -4.96 -1.26 5.29
CA PHE A 61 -5.75 -1.48 6.50
C PHE A 61 -4.88 -2.01 7.63
N PRO A 62 -5.15 -1.62 8.90
CA PRO A 62 -4.43 -2.13 10.06
C PRO A 62 -4.40 -3.65 10.13
N GLU A 63 -5.55 -4.29 9.92
CA GLU A 63 -5.80 -5.72 10.13
C GLU A 63 -4.97 -6.58 9.17
N PHE A 64 -4.64 -6.05 7.98
CA PHE A 64 -3.84 -6.76 6.98
C PHE A 64 -2.45 -7.17 7.49
N THR A 65 -1.94 -6.50 8.51
CA THR A 65 -0.62 -6.78 9.09
C THR A 65 -0.60 -7.15 10.55
N VAL A 66 -1.76 -7.33 11.16
CA VAL A 66 -1.78 -7.83 12.53
C VAL A 66 -1.29 -9.28 12.51
N GLU A 67 -0.16 -9.51 13.17
CA GLU A 67 0.40 -10.84 13.34
C GLU A 67 -0.41 -11.60 14.41
N ALA A 68 -0.29 -12.94 14.44
CA ALA A 68 -0.97 -13.76 15.44
C ALA A 68 -0.59 -13.44 16.90
N SER A 69 0.58 -12.83 17.11
CA SER A 69 1.04 -12.30 18.40
C SER A 69 0.28 -11.04 18.86
N GLY A 70 -0.52 -10.43 17.98
CA GLY A 70 -1.11 -9.10 18.15
C GLY A 70 -0.17 -7.95 17.78
N HIS A 71 1.10 -8.23 17.46
CA HIS A 71 2.03 -7.21 16.96
C HIS A 71 1.63 -6.74 15.57
N ASN A 72 1.76 -5.44 15.31
CA ASN A 72 1.53 -4.86 13.99
C ASN A 72 2.75 -4.04 13.56
N PRO A 73 3.54 -4.49 12.57
CA PRO A 73 4.70 -3.74 12.08
C PRO A 73 4.32 -2.47 11.31
N ARG A 74 3.03 -2.23 11.02
CA ARG A 74 2.51 -1.04 10.34
C ARG A 74 1.39 -0.41 11.16
N ILE A 75 1.77 0.16 12.31
CA ILE A 75 0.85 0.72 13.31
C ILE A 75 0.10 1.93 12.75
N SER A 76 0.76 2.79 11.97
CA SER A 76 0.17 4.03 11.50
C SER A 76 0.00 4.10 9.98
N ASN A 77 -0.67 5.14 9.50
CA ASN A 77 -0.79 5.41 8.06
C ASN A 77 0.56 5.75 7.42
N ARG A 78 1.58 6.15 8.19
CA ARG A 78 2.96 6.38 7.72
C ARG A 78 3.55 5.11 7.12
N GLU A 79 3.62 4.03 7.90
CA GLU A 79 4.22 2.77 7.46
C GLU A 79 3.41 2.14 6.33
N ARG A 80 2.07 2.31 6.35
CA ARG A 80 1.18 1.79 5.30
C ARG A 80 1.34 2.56 3.99
N MET A 81 1.45 3.89 4.03
CA MET A 81 1.74 4.71 2.86
C MET A 81 3.09 4.34 2.26
N ARG A 82 4.13 4.24 3.10
CA ARG A 82 5.44 3.72 2.69
C ARG A 82 5.30 2.37 2.01
N GLN A 83 4.62 1.40 2.64
CA GLN A 83 4.42 0.07 2.06
C GLN A 83 3.78 0.12 0.67
N ARG A 84 2.78 0.97 0.46
CA ARG A 84 2.12 1.09 -0.85
C ARG A 84 3.08 1.59 -1.92
N VAL A 85 3.90 2.59 -1.60
CA VAL A 85 4.90 3.13 -2.53
C VAL A 85 6.01 2.12 -2.77
N MET A 86 6.58 1.54 -1.70
CA MET A 86 7.62 0.51 -1.78
C MET A 86 7.15 -0.69 -2.59
N HIS A 87 5.93 -1.19 -2.38
CA HIS A 87 5.41 -2.32 -3.15
C HIS A 87 5.35 -1.99 -4.64
N LYS A 88 4.95 -0.76 -5.02
CA LYS A 88 4.79 -0.39 -6.43
C LYS A 88 6.11 -0.09 -7.14
N PHE A 89 7.06 0.54 -6.47
CA PHE A 89 8.24 1.12 -7.11
C PHE A 89 9.58 0.57 -6.62
N ASN A 90 9.57 -0.32 -5.61
CA ASN A 90 10.76 -1.00 -5.12
C ASN A 90 10.59 -2.52 -5.11
N TYR A 91 9.73 -3.08 -4.25
CA TYR A 91 9.64 -4.55 -4.08
C TYR A 91 9.19 -5.28 -5.34
N PHE A 92 8.19 -4.76 -6.04
CA PHE A 92 7.73 -5.37 -7.28
C PHE A 92 8.75 -5.21 -8.43
N VAL A 93 9.51 -4.11 -8.43
CA VAL A 93 10.62 -3.88 -9.38
C VAL A 93 11.74 -4.88 -9.13
N LYS A 94 12.19 -5.04 -7.89
CA LYS A 94 13.20 -6.04 -7.50
C LYS A 94 12.80 -7.47 -7.86
N ARG A 95 11.50 -7.78 -7.75
CA ARG A 95 10.98 -9.13 -8.00
C ARG A 95 10.69 -9.42 -9.48
N PHE A 96 10.21 -8.44 -10.23
CA PHE A 96 9.67 -8.65 -11.58
C PHE A 96 10.26 -7.74 -12.66
N GLY A 97 11.21 -6.87 -12.32
CA GLY A 97 11.87 -5.95 -13.25
C GLY A 97 10.99 -4.81 -13.77
N GLN A 98 9.79 -4.60 -13.20
CA GLN A 98 8.83 -3.61 -13.66
C GLN A 98 8.10 -2.94 -12.49
N THR A 99 7.55 -1.75 -12.70
CA THR A 99 6.76 -1.08 -11.66
C THR A 99 5.33 -1.62 -11.61
N ALA A 100 4.74 -1.72 -10.42
CA ALA A 100 3.31 -2.05 -10.27
C ALA A 100 2.44 -0.79 -10.36
N CYS A 101 2.70 0.07 -11.35
CA CYS A 101 1.93 1.26 -11.65
C CYS A 101 1.87 1.48 -13.17
N VAL A 102 0.66 1.39 -13.75
CA VAL A 102 0.44 1.54 -15.20
C VAL A 102 0.02 2.96 -15.60
N GLY A 103 0.08 3.94 -14.68
CA GLY A 103 -0.28 5.33 -14.99
C GLY A 103 -1.77 5.60 -15.21
N CYS A 104 -2.68 4.70 -14.83
CA CYS A 104 -4.12 4.85 -15.11
C CYS A 104 -4.86 5.99 -14.38
N GLY A 105 -4.24 6.67 -13.40
CA GLY A 105 -4.81 7.84 -12.72
C GLY A 105 -5.99 7.60 -11.76
N ARG A 106 -6.61 6.42 -11.75
CA ARG A 106 -7.81 6.12 -10.92
C ARG A 106 -7.62 6.39 -9.42
N CYS A 107 -6.41 6.15 -8.91
CA CYS A 107 -6.06 6.38 -7.52
C CYS A 107 -5.99 7.87 -7.14
N ILE A 108 -5.76 8.76 -8.10
CA ILE A 108 -5.71 10.21 -7.92
C ILE A 108 -7.14 10.75 -8.02
N GLN A 109 -7.85 10.42 -9.10
CA GLN A 109 -9.20 10.91 -9.38
C GLN A 109 -10.21 10.64 -8.26
N ASN A 110 -10.08 9.49 -7.57
CA ASN A 110 -11.03 9.05 -6.55
C ASN A 110 -10.52 9.26 -5.12
N CYS A 111 -9.40 9.96 -4.92
CA CYS A 111 -8.91 10.23 -3.58
C CYS A 111 -9.70 11.41 -2.97
N PRO A 112 -10.45 11.23 -1.86
CA PRO A 112 -11.28 12.29 -1.28
C PRO A 112 -10.46 13.50 -0.75
N VAL A 113 -9.16 13.28 -0.58
CA VAL A 113 -8.19 14.24 -0.05
C VAL A 113 -7.09 14.59 -1.05
N ASN A 114 -7.29 14.30 -2.35
CA ASN A 114 -6.39 14.70 -3.45
C ASN A 114 -4.91 14.38 -3.21
N ILE A 115 -4.59 13.16 -2.77
CA ILE A 115 -3.19 12.72 -2.71
C ILE A 115 -2.81 12.17 -4.08
N ASP A 116 -1.78 12.76 -4.67
CA ASP A 116 -1.24 12.35 -5.95
C ASP A 116 0.01 11.47 -5.77
N ILE A 117 0.02 10.30 -6.41
CA ILE A 117 1.19 9.41 -6.35
C ILE A 117 2.39 9.96 -7.13
N ARG A 118 2.16 10.83 -8.13
CA ARG A 118 3.20 11.51 -8.91
C ARG A 118 3.95 12.51 -8.04
N GLU A 119 3.22 13.32 -7.26
CA GLU A 119 3.80 14.26 -6.29
C GLU A 119 4.69 13.52 -5.28
N ILE A 120 4.21 12.37 -4.75
CA ILE A 120 5.01 11.54 -3.84
C ILE A 120 6.31 11.07 -4.50
N ILE A 121 6.28 10.66 -5.77
CA ILE A 121 7.49 10.25 -6.49
C ILE A 121 8.45 11.41 -6.70
N GLU A 122 7.95 12.63 -6.99
CA GLU A 122 8.79 13.82 -7.09
C GLU A 122 9.40 14.21 -5.74
N GLU A 123 8.64 14.13 -4.64
CA GLU A 123 9.18 14.35 -3.29
C GLU A 123 10.29 13.34 -2.96
N ILE A 124 10.12 12.06 -3.32
CA ILE A 124 11.15 11.03 -3.11
C ILE A 124 12.43 11.33 -3.90
N LYS A 125 12.31 11.87 -5.12
CA LYS A 125 13.47 12.25 -5.94
C LYS A 125 14.24 13.43 -5.34
N ASN A 126 13.54 14.33 -4.65
CA ASN A 126 14.08 15.57 -4.08
C ASN A 126 14.53 15.45 -2.62
N GLU A 127 14.07 14.43 -1.91
CA GLU A 127 14.69 13.92 -0.69
C GLU A 127 16.14 13.50 -0.96
#